data_AF-A0A291LV05-F1
#
_entry.id   AF-A0A291LV05-F1
#
_cell.length_a   1.000
_cell.length_b   1.000
_cell.length_c   1.000
_cell.angle_alpha   90.00
_cell.angle_beta   90.00
_cell.angle_gamma   90.00
#
_symmetry.space_group_name_H-M   'P 1'
#
loop_
_entity.id
_entity.type
_entity.pdbx_description
1 polymer ?
#
loop_
_entity_poly.entity_id
_entity_poly.type
_entity_poly.pdbx_seq_one_letter_code
_entity_poly.pdbx_strand_id
1 'polypeptide(L)'
;TYDLKGALVGVPGFKEVYHEELDRENWGLIKAGQVESYKGFVFANMDPEAPNLNDYLGDVGRIGPGLLAEQQDLEILPGVQKYIIPCNWKLAVDNLFDWYHVGISHASALMTNVLRRPDNKVQGPSASLTVPQMVMLGEYGHAIGGPRIVPGMPANQTGSPA
;
A
#
# COMPACT_ATOMS: atom_id res chain seq x y z
N THR A 1 8.81 -1.34 32.15
CA THR A 1 9.43 -0.40 31.20
C THR A 1 10.24 -1.16 30.19
N TYR A 2 10.06 -0.85 28.91
CA TYR A 2 10.78 -1.48 27.80
C TYR A 2 11.66 -0.45 27.11
N ASP A 3 12.80 -0.88 26.57
CA ASP A 3 13.63 -0.04 25.70
C ASP A 3 13.13 -0.06 24.24
N LEU A 4 13.80 0.69 23.35
CA LEU A 4 13.47 0.74 21.92
C LEU A 4 13.74 -0.59 21.18
N LYS A 5 14.50 -1.51 21.78
CA LYS A 5 14.72 -2.86 21.24
C LYS A 5 13.68 -3.86 21.73
N GLY A 6 12.73 -3.41 22.56
CA GLY A 6 11.68 -4.21 23.17
C GLY A 6 12.15 -5.04 24.38
N ALA A 7 13.35 -4.83 24.90
CA ALA A 7 13.84 -5.55 26.08
C ALA A 7 13.18 -5.00 27.36
N LEU A 8 12.82 -5.88 28.31
CA LEU A 8 12.27 -5.48 29.59
C LEU A 8 13.38 -4.93 30.50
N VAL A 9 13.50 -3.60 30.58
CA VAL A 9 14.58 -2.93 31.31
C VAL A 9 14.19 -2.49 32.72
N GLY A 10 12.90 -2.39 33.01
CA GLY A 10 12.43 -1.96 34.33
C GLY A 10 11.15 -2.68 34.77
N VAL A 11 11.15 -3.14 36.02
CA VAL A 11 10.02 -3.84 36.65
C VAL A 11 9.74 -3.15 37.99
N PRO A 12 8.58 -2.48 38.16
CA PRO A 12 8.20 -1.93 39.45
C PRO A 12 8.13 -3.03 40.51
N GLY A 13 8.75 -2.80 41.68
CA GLY A 13 8.78 -3.79 42.76
C GLY A 13 9.62 -5.03 42.45
N PHE A 14 10.60 -4.94 41.54
CA PHE A 14 11.44 -6.09 41.14
C PHE A 14 12.05 -6.82 42.34
N LYS A 15 12.46 -6.08 43.37
CA LYS A 15 13.06 -6.63 44.59
C LYS A 15 12.01 -6.98 45.64
N GLU A 16 11.04 -6.10 45.86
CA GLU A 16 10.09 -6.20 46.98
C GLU A 16 8.99 -7.23 46.72
N VAL A 17 8.53 -7.35 45.47
CA VAL A 17 7.40 -8.20 45.06
C VAL A 17 7.87 -9.42 44.29
N TYR A 18 8.81 -9.23 43.36
CA TYR A 18 9.32 -10.31 42.51
C TYR A 18 10.58 -10.99 43.07
N HIS A 19 11.10 -10.51 44.21
CA HIS A 19 12.27 -11.07 44.88
C HIS A 19 13.51 -11.25 43.98
N GLU A 20 13.61 -10.43 42.93
CA GLU A 20 14.65 -10.51 41.89
C GLU A 20 14.65 -11.84 41.10
N GLU A 21 13.56 -12.61 41.17
CA GLU A 21 13.42 -13.93 40.53
C GLU A 21 12.80 -13.86 39.12
N LEU A 22 12.23 -12.72 38.73
CA LEU A 22 11.67 -12.56 37.40
C LEU A 22 12.79 -12.47 36.35
N ASP A 23 12.85 -13.49 35.48
CA ASP A 23 13.78 -13.53 34.36
C ASP A 23 13.38 -12.56 33.24
N ARG A 24 13.84 -11.33 33.33
CA ARG A 24 13.50 -10.25 32.38
C ARG A 24 13.86 -10.56 30.93
N GLU A 25 14.83 -11.45 30.66
CA GLU A 25 15.23 -11.79 29.29
C GLU A 25 14.12 -12.53 28.55
N ASN A 26 13.31 -13.31 29.27
CA ASN A 26 12.18 -14.06 28.74
C ASN A 26 10.88 -13.26 28.60
N TRP A 27 10.87 -11.97 29.00
CA TRP A 27 9.68 -11.13 29.01
C TRP A 27 9.81 -9.86 28.16
N GLY A 28 10.57 -9.91 27.07
CA GLY A 28 10.60 -8.83 26.06
C GLY A 28 9.27 -8.69 25.29
N LEU A 29 9.11 -7.56 24.59
CA LEU A 29 7.99 -7.37 23.65
C LEU A 29 8.06 -8.41 22.51
N ILE A 30 6.90 -8.87 22.05
CA ILE A 30 6.79 -9.73 20.86
C ILE A 30 7.35 -8.97 19.66
N LYS A 31 8.31 -9.59 18.98
CA LYS A 31 8.94 -9.03 17.78
C LYS A 31 8.26 -9.57 16.53
N ALA A 32 8.21 -8.76 15.49
CA ALA A 32 7.96 -9.27 14.14
C ALA A 32 9.09 -10.25 13.76
N GLY A 33 8.75 -11.31 13.03
CA GLY A 33 9.72 -12.31 12.56
C GLY A 33 10.69 -11.71 11.54
N GLN A 34 10.19 -10.86 10.64
CA GLN A 34 10.98 -10.15 9.64
C GLN A 34 10.54 -8.69 9.56
N VAL A 35 11.51 -7.77 9.43
CA VAL A 35 11.27 -6.35 9.15
C VAL A 35 12.24 -5.92 8.06
N GLU A 36 11.70 -5.49 6.93
CA GLU A 36 12.48 -5.15 5.74
C GLU A 36 11.96 -3.86 5.11
N SER A 37 12.77 -3.24 4.25
CA SER A 37 12.41 -2.01 3.55
C SER A 37 12.63 -2.16 2.05
N TYR A 38 11.65 -1.71 1.26
CA TYR A 38 11.79 -1.56 -0.18
C TYR A 38 11.61 -0.08 -0.53
N LYS A 39 12.66 0.57 -1.02
CA LYS A 39 12.63 1.99 -1.45
C LYS A 39 12.07 2.96 -0.38
N GLY A 40 12.36 2.71 0.90
CA GLY A 40 11.88 3.54 2.01
C GLY A 40 10.53 3.11 2.59
N PHE A 41 9.78 2.23 1.91
CA PHE A 41 8.57 1.62 2.45
C PHE A 41 8.95 0.46 3.38
N VAL A 42 8.59 0.54 4.66
CA VAL A 42 8.93 -0.45 5.68
C VAL A 42 7.78 -1.44 5.87
N PHE A 43 8.07 -2.73 5.78
CA PHE A 43 7.12 -3.83 5.96
C PHE A 43 7.58 -4.71 7.12
N ALA A 44 6.60 -5.31 7.81
CA ALA A 44 6.84 -6.27 8.87
C ALA A 44 5.99 -7.52 8.64
N ASN A 45 6.61 -8.68 8.81
CA ASN A 45 5.95 -9.97 8.79
C ASN A 45 6.13 -10.66 10.14
N MET A 46 5.05 -11.23 10.67
CA MET A 46 5.08 -11.97 11.94
C MET A 46 5.66 -13.37 11.77
N ASP A 47 5.62 -13.92 10.56
CA ASP A 47 6.18 -15.23 10.24
C ASP A 47 7.68 -15.11 9.91
N PRO A 48 8.59 -15.69 10.71
CA PRO A 48 10.03 -15.65 10.46
C PRO A 48 10.46 -16.54 9.29
N GLU A 49 9.63 -17.50 8.86
CA GLU A 49 9.94 -18.43 7.77
C GLU A 49 9.36 -17.96 6.43
N ALA A 50 8.70 -16.80 6.41
CA ALA A 50 8.17 -16.21 5.18
C ALA A 50 9.30 -15.88 4.17
N PRO A 51 8.96 -15.82 2.86
CA PRO A 51 9.87 -15.27 1.86
C PRO A 51 10.31 -13.85 2.24
N ASN A 52 11.54 -13.48 1.88
CA ASN A 52 12.01 -12.10 2.06
C ASN A 52 11.12 -11.13 1.29
N LEU A 53 11.15 -9.86 1.70
CA LEU A 53 10.28 -8.83 1.13
C LEU A 53 10.39 -8.69 -0.39
N ASN A 54 11.59 -8.83 -0.95
CA ASN A 54 11.80 -8.66 -2.38
C ASN A 54 11.11 -9.77 -3.19
N ASP A 55 11.21 -11.02 -2.72
CA ASP A 55 10.56 -12.18 -3.33
C ASP A 55 9.04 -12.13 -3.12
N TYR A 56 8.59 -11.73 -1.91
CA TYR A 56 7.17 -11.57 -1.60
C TYR A 56 6.49 -10.53 -2.51
N LEU A 57 7.10 -9.36 -2.69
CA LEU A 57 6.57 -8.34 -3.59
C LEU A 57 6.57 -8.83 -5.05
N GLY A 58 7.63 -9.54 -5.45
CA GLY A 58 7.83 -9.98 -6.83
C GLY A 58 7.81 -8.82 -7.82
N ASP A 59 7.59 -9.10 -9.11
CA ASP A 59 7.54 -8.04 -10.11
C ASP A 59 6.33 -7.12 -9.92
N VAL A 60 5.15 -7.70 -9.68
CA VAL A 60 3.89 -6.96 -9.60
C VAL A 60 3.83 -6.04 -8.37
N GLY A 61 4.19 -6.55 -7.19
CA GLY A 61 4.15 -5.76 -5.95
C GLY A 61 5.18 -4.63 -5.91
N ARG A 62 6.28 -4.75 -6.68
CA ARG A 62 7.31 -3.72 -6.79
C ARG A 62 6.92 -2.54 -7.69
N ILE A 63 5.97 -2.70 -8.62
CA ILE A 63 5.62 -1.65 -9.59
C ILE A 63 5.14 -0.38 -8.87
N GLY A 64 4.17 -0.48 -7.96
CA GLY A 64 3.60 0.68 -7.27
C GLY A 64 4.64 1.51 -6.50
N PRO A 65 5.30 0.95 -5.46
CA PRO A 65 6.33 1.67 -4.72
C PRO A 65 7.54 2.04 -5.59
N GLY A 66 7.88 1.23 -6.61
CA GLY A 66 8.95 1.52 -7.55
C GLY A 66 8.67 2.79 -8.38
N LEU A 67 7.49 2.88 -8.99
CA LEU A 67 7.08 4.05 -9.77
C LEU A 67 7.07 5.33 -8.94
N LEU A 68 6.60 5.26 -7.69
CA LEU A 68 6.61 6.41 -6.78
C LEU A 68 8.05 6.85 -6.47
N ALA A 69 8.93 5.90 -6.16
CA ALA A 69 10.30 6.17 -5.76
C ALA A 69 11.22 6.58 -6.93
N GLU A 70 10.82 6.34 -8.19
CA GLU A 70 11.56 6.78 -9.37
C GLU A 70 11.36 8.26 -9.70
N GLN A 71 10.27 8.88 -9.23
CA GLN A 71 9.98 10.26 -9.59
C GLN A 71 10.94 11.24 -8.90
N GLN A 72 11.03 11.20 -7.57
CA GLN A 72 11.87 12.05 -6.70
C GLN A 72 12.05 11.39 -5.32
N ASP A 73 12.83 12.02 -4.44
CA ASP A 73 12.84 11.66 -3.01
C ASP A 73 11.43 11.81 -2.42
N LEU A 74 10.95 10.77 -1.74
CA LEU A 74 9.62 10.72 -1.13
C LEU A 74 9.72 10.95 0.38
N GLU A 75 8.87 11.81 0.92
CA GLU A 75 8.63 11.93 2.35
C GLU A 75 7.16 11.70 2.70
N ILE A 76 6.92 11.00 3.81
CA ILE A 76 5.57 10.88 4.36
C ILE A 76 5.32 12.09 5.25
N LEU A 77 4.33 12.90 4.88
CA LEU A 77 3.91 14.04 5.69
C LEU A 77 3.28 13.55 7.01
N PRO A 78 3.52 14.26 8.13
CA PRO A 78 2.95 13.89 9.40
C PRO A 78 1.42 14.00 9.38
N GLY A 79 0.76 12.96 9.91
CA GLY A 79 -0.70 12.87 9.98
C GLY A 79 -1.23 11.69 9.17
N VAL A 80 -2.25 11.02 9.70
CA VAL A 80 -2.93 9.91 9.01
C VAL A 80 -4.43 10.14 9.11
N GLN A 81 -5.11 10.17 7.95
CA GLN A 81 -6.57 10.16 7.91
C GLN A 81 -7.07 8.75 8.22
N LYS A 82 -7.95 8.60 9.22
CA LYS A 82 -8.48 7.30 9.65
C LYS A 82 -9.99 7.35 9.65
N TYR A 83 -10.60 6.37 8.98
CA TYR A 83 -12.05 6.19 8.91
C TYR A 83 -12.40 4.73 9.17
N ILE A 84 -13.57 4.49 9.76
CA ILE A 84 -14.14 3.14 9.88
C ILE A 84 -15.19 3.00 8.79
N ILE A 85 -14.98 2.02 7.90
CA ILE A 85 -15.92 1.66 6.84
C ILE A 85 -16.45 0.27 7.19
N PRO A 86 -17.77 0.06 7.29
CA PRO A 86 -18.36 -1.23 7.63
C PRO A 86 -18.33 -2.19 6.43
N CYS A 87 -17.14 -2.55 5.96
CA CYS A 87 -16.93 -3.50 4.86
C CYS A 87 -15.72 -4.40 5.14
N ASN A 88 -15.60 -5.48 4.40
CA ASN A 88 -14.38 -6.29 4.42
C ASN A 88 -13.24 -5.52 3.75
N TRP A 89 -12.03 -5.57 4.31
CA TRP A 89 -10.85 -4.88 3.76
C TRP A 89 -10.53 -5.29 2.31
N LYS A 90 -10.85 -6.54 1.93
CA LYS A 90 -10.64 -7.04 0.56
C LYS A 90 -11.40 -6.24 -0.49
N LEU A 91 -12.55 -5.64 -0.14
CA LEU A 91 -13.31 -4.81 -1.08
C LEU A 91 -12.52 -3.56 -1.49
N ALA A 92 -11.84 -2.91 -0.55
CA ALA A 92 -11.02 -1.73 -0.84
C ALA A 92 -9.81 -2.09 -1.72
N VAL A 93 -9.22 -3.26 -1.49
CA VAL A 93 -8.10 -3.78 -2.29
C VAL A 93 -8.55 -4.15 -3.70
N ASP A 94 -9.65 -4.89 -3.85
CA ASP A 94 -10.21 -5.30 -5.13
C ASP A 94 -10.62 -4.09 -5.98
N ASN A 95 -11.21 -3.08 -5.34
CA ASN A 95 -11.59 -1.82 -5.99
C ASN A 95 -10.38 -1.09 -6.62
N LEU A 96 -9.16 -1.24 -6.07
CA LEU A 96 -7.98 -0.51 -6.53
C LEU A 96 -7.55 -0.92 -7.95
N PHE A 97 -7.77 -2.17 -8.33
CA PHE A 97 -7.44 -2.68 -9.67
C PHE A 97 -8.67 -2.99 -10.54
N ASP A 98 -9.88 -2.73 -10.04
CA ASP A 98 -11.10 -2.68 -10.84
C ASP A 98 -11.25 -1.32 -11.54
N TRP A 99 -11.06 -1.29 -12.86
CA TRP A 99 -11.23 -0.08 -13.67
C TRP A 99 -12.65 0.15 -14.17
N TYR A 100 -13.55 -0.83 -14.05
CA TYR A 100 -14.93 -0.72 -14.51
C TYR A 100 -15.72 0.31 -13.69
N HIS A 101 -15.55 0.33 -12.36
CA HIS A 101 -16.30 1.25 -11.50
C HIS A 101 -16.00 2.73 -11.75
N VAL A 102 -14.84 3.06 -12.34
CA VAL A 102 -14.37 4.44 -12.51
C VAL A 102 -15.39 5.31 -13.24
N GLY A 103 -15.98 4.80 -14.32
CA GLY A 103 -16.93 5.56 -15.15
C GLY A 103 -18.30 5.78 -14.52
N ILE A 104 -18.68 4.93 -13.57
CA ILE A 104 -20.02 4.92 -12.96
C ILE A 104 -19.96 5.57 -11.59
N SER A 105 -19.17 5.03 -10.67
CA SER A 105 -19.12 5.47 -9.27
C SER A 105 -18.50 6.87 -9.12
N HIS A 106 -17.57 7.24 -10.00
CA HIS A 106 -16.95 8.58 -9.98
C HIS A 106 -17.61 9.57 -10.95
N ALA A 107 -18.75 9.23 -11.56
CA ALA A 107 -19.37 10.05 -12.60
C ALA A 107 -19.65 11.50 -12.16
N SER A 108 -20.16 11.70 -10.93
CA SER A 108 -20.41 13.04 -10.38
C SER A 108 -19.11 13.83 -10.21
N ALA A 109 -18.03 13.19 -9.72
CA ALA A 109 -16.73 13.81 -9.57
C ALA A 109 -16.14 14.22 -10.93
N LEU A 110 -16.25 13.37 -11.95
CA LEU A 110 -15.80 13.69 -13.32
C LEU A 110 -16.56 14.90 -13.90
N MET A 111 -17.85 15.06 -13.60
CA MET A 111 -18.64 16.21 -14.04
C MET A 111 -18.22 17.55 -13.39
N THR A 112 -17.55 17.52 -12.23
CA THR A 112 -17.05 18.74 -11.58
C THR A 112 -15.90 19.41 -12.32
N ASN A 113 -15.30 18.72 -13.30
CA ASN A 113 -14.17 19.20 -14.08
C ASN A 113 -12.93 19.60 -13.23
N VAL A 114 -12.82 19.08 -12.00
CA VAL A 114 -11.63 19.25 -11.13
C VAL A 114 -10.43 18.46 -11.68
N LEU A 115 -10.69 17.35 -12.39
CA LEU A 115 -9.68 16.52 -13.06
C LEU A 115 -9.45 16.95 -14.52
N ARG A 116 -9.45 18.26 -14.79
CA ARG A 116 -9.31 18.81 -16.14
C ARG A 116 -7.91 18.54 -16.68
N ARG A 117 -7.83 17.82 -17.81
CA ARG A 117 -6.58 17.67 -18.57
C ARG A 117 -6.17 19.02 -19.19
N PRO A 118 -4.86 19.22 -19.47
CA PRO A 118 -4.37 20.44 -20.12
C PRO A 118 -5.02 20.74 -21.48
N ASP A 119 -5.62 19.74 -22.13
CA ASP A 119 -6.27 19.85 -23.45
C ASP A 119 -7.75 20.29 -23.40
N ASN A 120 -8.28 20.68 -22.23
CA ASN A 120 -9.66 21.15 -22.03
C ASN A 120 -10.77 20.17 -22.42
N LYS A 121 -10.45 18.90 -22.72
CA LYS A 121 -11.47 17.92 -23.08
C LYS A 121 -12.08 17.34 -21.82
N VAL A 122 -13.38 17.58 -21.62
CA VAL A 122 -14.16 16.93 -20.57
C VAL A 122 -14.29 15.46 -20.95
N GLN A 123 -13.65 14.59 -20.19
CA GLN A 123 -13.81 13.16 -20.36
C GLN A 123 -15.15 12.77 -19.72
N GLY A 124 -16.17 12.59 -20.54
CA GLY A 124 -17.49 12.15 -20.05
C GLY A 124 -17.39 10.79 -19.35
N PRO A 125 -18.35 10.46 -18.46
CA PRO A 125 -18.33 9.23 -17.65
C PRO A 125 -18.19 7.92 -18.47
N SER A 126 -18.48 7.95 -19.77
CA SER A 126 -18.36 6.79 -20.67
C SER A 126 -16.94 6.47 -21.13
N ALA A 127 -15.95 7.35 -20.92
CA ALA A 127 -14.62 7.12 -21.49
C ALA A 127 -13.88 5.94 -20.83
N SER A 128 -13.97 5.75 -19.52
CA SER A 128 -13.34 4.61 -18.84
C SER A 128 -14.06 3.27 -19.11
N LEU A 129 -15.36 3.30 -19.44
CA LEU A 129 -16.14 2.10 -19.80
C LEU A 129 -15.78 1.53 -21.17
N THR A 130 -15.12 2.31 -22.02
CA THR A 130 -14.79 1.92 -23.41
C THR A 130 -13.30 1.62 -23.60
N VAL A 131 -12.47 1.91 -22.59
CA VAL A 131 -11.04 1.63 -22.62
C VAL A 131 -10.82 0.17 -22.21
N PRO A 132 -10.17 -0.66 -23.05
CA PRO A 132 -9.78 -2.01 -22.67
C PRO A 132 -8.94 -1.98 -21.39
N GLN A 133 -9.15 -2.93 -20.49
CA GLN A 133 -8.53 -2.95 -19.16
C GLN A 133 -7.64 -4.18 -19.00
N MET A 134 -6.67 -4.10 -18.08
CA MET A 134 -5.83 -5.23 -17.70
C MET A 134 -5.59 -5.24 -16.20
N VAL A 135 -5.40 -6.44 -15.67
CA VAL A 135 -4.94 -6.69 -14.29
C VAL A 135 -3.76 -7.63 -14.37
N MET A 136 -2.66 -7.28 -13.70
CA MET A 136 -1.51 -8.17 -13.50
C MET A 136 -1.55 -8.68 -12.07
N LEU A 137 -1.39 -9.99 -11.90
CA LEU A 137 -1.39 -10.66 -10.61
C LEU A 137 0.01 -11.20 -10.32
N GLY A 138 0.51 -10.94 -9.12
CA GLY A 138 1.74 -11.50 -8.57
C GLY A 138 1.46 -12.80 -7.83
N GLU A 139 2.50 -13.60 -7.65
CA GLU A 139 2.45 -14.92 -7.01
C GLU A 139 1.83 -14.87 -5.61
N TYR A 140 2.20 -13.86 -4.81
CA TYR A 140 1.72 -13.71 -3.42
C TYR A 140 0.46 -12.84 -3.29
N GLY A 141 -0.31 -12.68 -4.36
CA GLY A 141 -1.60 -11.96 -4.33
C GLY A 141 -1.51 -10.45 -4.52
N HIS A 142 -0.35 -9.92 -4.89
CA HIS A 142 -0.21 -8.55 -5.37
C HIS A 142 -0.99 -8.36 -6.67
N ALA A 143 -1.61 -7.21 -6.84
CA ALA A 143 -2.35 -6.91 -8.06
C ALA A 143 -2.19 -5.44 -8.43
N ILE A 144 -2.07 -5.19 -9.73
CA ILE A 144 -2.12 -3.83 -10.29
C ILE A 144 -2.99 -3.85 -11.55
N GLY A 145 -3.91 -2.89 -11.61
CA GLY A 145 -4.86 -2.74 -12.69
C GLY A 145 -4.65 -1.44 -13.45
N GLY A 146 -4.98 -1.43 -14.73
CA GLY A 146 -4.79 -0.27 -15.59
C GLY A 146 -5.55 -0.36 -16.90
N PRO A 147 -5.64 0.76 -17.65
CA PRO A 147 -5.98 0.69 -19.06
C PRO A 147 -4.97 -0.17 -19.79
N ARG A 148 -5.44 -1.12 -20.59
CA ARG A 148 -4.61 -1.95 -21.44
C ARG A 148 -4.04 -1.09 -22.57
N ILE A 149 -2.71 -0.99 -22.63
CA ILE A 149 -2.03 -0.32 -23.73
C ILE A 149 -2.14 -1.21 -24.98
N VAL A 150 -2.80 -0.69 -26.02
CA VAL A 150 -2.91 -1.34 -27.32
C VAL A 150 -2.10 -0.59 -28.38
N PRO A 151 -1.49 -1.27 -29.37
CA PRO A 151 -0.77 -0.60 -30.44
C PRO A 151 -1.66 0.43 -31.15
N GLY A 152 -1.19 1.68 -31.23
CA GLY A 152 -1.94 2.79 -31.83
C GLY A 152 -2.84 3.58 -30.88
N MET A 153 -2.88 3.23 -29.58
CA MET A 153 -3.57 4.06 -28.58
C MET A 153 -2.85 5.41 -28.43
N PRO A 154 -3.56 6.55 -28.54
CA PRO A 154 -2.93 7.85 -28.39
C PRO A 154 -2.44 8.04 -26.95
N ALA A 155 -1.24 8.62 -26.77
CA ALA A 155 -0.56 8.77 -25.47
C ALA A 155 -1.38 9.55 -24.43
N ASN A 156 -2.37 10.34 -24.86
CA ASN A 156 -3.29 11.01 -23.95
C ASN A 156 -4.31 10.06 -23.32
N GLN A 157 -4.51 8.83 -23.80
CA GLN A 157 -5.42 7.85 -23.20
C GLN A 157 -4.70 6.79 -22.36
N THR A 158 -3.36 6.78 -22.37
CA THR A 158 -2.54 5.82 -21.62
C THR A 158 -2.19 6.29 -20.20
N GLY A 159 -2.65 7.47 -19.78
CA GLY A 159 -2.40 7.99 -18.42
C GLY A 159 -0.92 8.24 -18.13
N SER A 160 -0.10 8.50 -19.15
CA SER A 160 1.32 8.78 -18.96
C SER A 160 1.52 9.96 -18.00
N PRO A 161 2.42 9.84 -17.00
CA PRO A 161 2.85 10.98 -16.21
C PRO A 161 3.61 11.95 -17.13
N ALA A 162 3.45 13.24 -16.85
CA ALA A 162 4.38 14.26 -17.32
C ALA A 162 5.75 14.07 -16.66
#